data_AF-A0A443K362-F1
#
_entry.id   AF-A0A443K362-F1
#
_cell.length_a   1.000
_cell.length_b   1.000
_cell.length_c   1.000
_cell.angle_alpha   90.00
_cell.angle_beta   90.00
_cell.angle_gamma   90.00
#
_symmetry.space_group_name_H-M   'P 1'
#
loop_
_entity.id
_entity.type
_entity.pdbx_description
1 polymer ?
#
loop_
_entity_poly.entity_id
_entity_poly.type
_entity_poly.pdbx_seq_one_letter_code
_entity_poly.pdbx_strand_id
1 'polypeptide(L)' 'MSRLRGMFEAYRQDRIRRDAFLNLLCLDDKILDDIGLTRAEVECAARLPLRVNASDVLAAEALARRKGQIG' A
#
# COMPACT_ATOMS: atom_id res chain seq x y z
N MET A 1 16.65 19.85 -19.60
CA MET A 1 16.58 18.37 -19.49
C MET A 1 16.40 17.83 -18.06
N SER A 2 16.34 18.64 -16.98
CA SER A 2 16.36 18.14 -15.59
C SER A 2 15.01 17.60 -15.07
N ARG A 3 13.88 18.23 -15.41
CA ARG A 3 12.54 17.82 -14.91
C ARG A 3 12.06 16.46 -15.41
N LEU A 4 12.33 16.14 -16.67
CA LEU A 4 11.94 14.85 -17.26
C LEU A 4 12.64 13.68 -16.56
N ARG A 5 13.95 13.83 -16.26
CA ARG A 5 14.72 12.81 -15.54
C ARG A 5 14.16 12.53 -14.15
N GLY A 6 13.79 13.57 -13.41
CA GLY A 6 13.15 13.43 -12.10
C GLY A 6 11.79 12.73 -12.16
N MET A 7 10.99 12.98 -13.21
CA MET A 7 9.73 12.26 -13.42
C MET A 7 9.94 10.76 -13.67
N PHE A 8 10.94 10.39 -14.49
CA PHE A 8 11.25 8.97 -14.75
C PHE A 8 11.78 8.25 -13.51
N GLU A 9 12.58 8.93 -12.69
CA GLU A 9 13.07 8.40 -11.43
C GLU A 9 11.94 8.17 -10.43
N ALA A 10 11.01 9.14 -10.29
CA ALA A 10 9.83 8.99 -9.46
C ALA A 10 8.94 7.83 -9.93
N TYR A 11 8.67 7.74 -11.24
CA TYR A 11 7.88 6.66 -11.81
C TYR A 11 8.51 5.27 -11.57
N ARG A 12 9.84 5.16 -11.71
CA ARG A 12 10.57 3.92 -11.40
C ARG A 12 10.46 3.57 -9.92
N GLN A 13 10.58 4.55 -9.03
CA GLN A 13 10.46 4.33 -7.59
C GLN A 13 9.04 3.85 -7.22
N ASP A 14 8.01 4.45 -7.81
CA ASP A 14 6.62 4.08 -7.59
C ASP A 14 6.33 2.65 -8.08
N ARG A 15 6.93 2.25 -9.22
CA ARG A 15 6.89 0.86 -9.72
C ARG A 15 7.50 -0.12 -8.72
N ILE A 16 8.70 0.17 -8.21
CA ILE A 16 9.37 -0.70 -7.23
C ILE A 16 8.53 -0.85 -5.97
N ARG A 17 7.98 0.26 -5.46
CA ARG A 17 7.09 0.23 -4.29
C ARG A 17 5.83 -0.57 -4.55
N ARG A 18 5.20 -0.41 -5.73
CA ARG A 18 4.01 -1.17 -6.11
C ARG A 18 4.31 -2.66 -6.22
N ASP A 19 5.40 -3.02 -6.90
CA ASP A 19 5.77 -4.42 -7.08
C ASP A 19 6.04 -5.08 -5.73
N ALA A 20 6.71 -4.38 -4.79
CA ALA A 20 6.89 -4.85 -3.42
C ALA A 20 5.57 -4.98 -2.65
N PHE A 21 4.67 -4.00 -2.79
CA PHE A 21 3.37 -3.98 -2.12
C PHE A 21 2.48 -5.15 -2.56
N LEU A 22 2.47 -5.49 -3.85
CA LEU A 22 1.62 -6.55 -4.39
C LEU A 22 1.94 -7.93 -3.81
N ASN A 23 3.12 -8.14 -3.23
CA ASN A 23 3.44 -9.37 -2.50
C ASN A 23 2.51 -9.60 -1.29
N LEU A 24 1.90 -8.55 -0.72
CA LEU A 24 0.92 -8.68 0.35
C LEU A 24 -0.34 -9.43 -0.10
N LEU A 25 -0.69 -9.40 -1.39
CA LEU A 25 -1.82 -10.16 -1.93
C LEU A 25 -1.57 -11.67 -1.88
N CYS A 26 -0.30 -12.10 -1.84
CA CYS A 26 0.08 -13.51 -1.78
C CYS A 26 0.11 -14.07 -0.35
N LEU A 27 0.11 -13.20 0.67
CA LEU A 27 0.02 -13.64 2.06
C LEU A 27 -1.39 -14.17 2.32
N ASP A 28 -1.53 -15.16 3.20
CA ASP A 28 -2.83 -15.63 3.66
C ASP A 28 -3.46 -14.69 4.71
N ASP A 29 -4.74 -14.86 4.98
CA ASP A 29 -5.50 -13.97 5.88
C ASP A 29 -4.97 -14.00 7.31
N LYS A 30 -4.39 -15.13 7.76
CA LYS A 30 -3.82 -15.24 9.10
C LYS A 30 -2.53 -14.43 9.20
N ILE A 31 -1.64 -14.54 8.21
CA ILE A 31 -0.42 -13.72 8.17
C ILE A 31 -0.77 -12.24 8.10
N LEU A 32 -1.78 -11.87 7.31
CA LEU A 32 -2.25 -10.48 7.24
C LEU A 32 -2.76 -10.00 8.60
N ASP A 33 -3.56 -10.82 9.29
CA ASP A 33 -4.07 -10.50 10.62
C ASP A 33 -2.95 -10.39 11.67
N ASP A 34 -1.93 -11.26 11.61
CA ASP A 34 -0.75 -11.24 12.49
C ASP A 34 0.03 -9.92 12.36
N ILE A 35 0.06 -9.30 11.17
CA ILE A 35 0.63 -7.96 10.94
C ILE A 35 -0.41 -6.82 11.07
N GLY A 36 -1.63 -7.18 11.49
CA GLY A 36 -2.73 -6.27 11.80
C GLY A 36 -3.40 -5.62 10.60
N LEU A 37 -3.35 -6.28 9.45
CA LEU A 37 -4.00 -5.90 8.20
C LEU A 37 -5.16 -6.85 7.88
N THR A 38 -6.15 -6.38 7.14
CA THR A 38 -7.20 -7.24 6.58
C THR A 38 -7.01 -7.43 5.08
N ARG A 39 -7.52 -8.55 4.55
CA ARG A 39 -7.56 -8.81 3.10
C ARG A 39 -8.18 -7.63 2.33
N ALA A 40 -9.30 -7.12 2.83
CA ALA A 40 -10.04 -6.05 2.18
C ALA A 40 -9.23 -4.75 2.07
N GLU A 41 -8.51 -4.37 3.13
CA GLU A 41 -7.62 -3.20 3.13
C GLU A 41 -6.49 -3.35 2.11
N VAL A 42 -5.84 -4.52 2.07
CA VAL A 42 -4.75 -4.80 1.12
C VAL A 42 -5.26 -4.78 -0.33
N GLU A 43 -6.41 -5.40 -0.61
CA GLU A 43 -7.02 -5.40 -1.94
C GLU A 43 -7.46 -4.01 -2.39
N CYS A 44 -8.00 -3.19 -1.47
CA CYS A 44 -8.35 -1.81 -1.74
C CYS A 44 -7.11 -1.00 -2.15
N ALA A 45 -6.07 -1.06 -1.32
CA ALA A 45 -4.82 -0.34 -1.55
C ALA A 45 -4.08 -0.83 -2.81
N ALA A 46 -4.17 -2.11 -3.17
CA ALA A 46 -3.57 -2.66 -4.39
C ALA A 46 -4.15 -2.07 -5.68
N ARG A 47 -5.41 -1.60 -5.66
CA ARG A 47 -6.12 -1.02 -6.82
C ARG A 47 -5.86 0.47 -7.00
N LEU A 48 -5.14 1.11 -6.07
CA LEU A 48 -4.84 2.54 -6.16
C LEU A 48 -4.00 2.87 -7.42
N PRO A 49 -4.04 4.11 -7.93
CA PRO A 49 -3.15 4.55 -9.00
C PRO A 49 -1.68 4.44 -8.59
N LEU A 50 -0.78 4.15 -9.54
CA LEU A 50 0.66 3.95 -9.29
C LEU A 50 1.33 5.14 -8.57
N ARG A 51 0.91 6.37 -8.92
CA ARG A 51 1.38 7.62 -8.31
C ARG A 51 1.03 7.76 -6.82
N VAL A 52 0.17 6.90 -6.30
CA VAL A 52 -0.23 6.89 -4.89
C VAL A 52 0.54 5.78 -4.19
N ASN A 53 1.20 6.12 -3.08
CA ASN A 53 1.87 5.14 -2.24
C ASN A 53 0.80 4.29 -1.52
N ALA A 54 0.61 3.06 -1.98
CA ALA A 54 -0.39 2.15 -1.43
C ALA A 54 -0.14 1.81 0.05
N SER A 55 1.13 1.75 0.47
CA SER A 55 1.50 1.47 1.86
C SER A 55 1.03 2.57 2.82
N ASP A 56 1.11 3.84 2.40
CA ASP A 56 0.70 4.97 3.24
C ASP A 56 -0.82 4.99 3.41
N VAL A 57 -1.57 4.71 2.34
CA VAL A 57 -3.03 4.62 2.39
C VAL A 57 -3.47 3.44 3.25
N LEU A 58 -2.85 2.27 3.05
CA LEU A 58 -3.11 1.08 3.84
C LEU A 58 -2.86 1.31 5.34
N ALA A 59 -1.75 1.96 5.70
CA ALA A 59 -1.44 2.27 7.09
C ALA A 59 -2.46 3.22 7.71
N ALA A 60 -2.94 4.20 6.94
CA ALA A 60 -3.98 5.14 7.39
C ALA A 60 -5.33 4.42 7.62
N GLU A 61 -5.74 3.54 6.69
CA GLU A 61 -6.96 2.73 6.83
C GLU A 61 -6.90 1.81 8.05
N ALA A 62 -5.79 1.07 8.20
CA ALA A 62 -5.59 0.18 9.33
C ALA A 62 -5.60 0.94 10.68
N LEU A 63 -5.01 2.15 10.73
CA LEU A 63 -5.05 2.99 11.92
C LEU A 63 -6.46 3.49 12.22
N ALA A 64 -7.21 3.92 11.20
CA ALA A 64 -8.58 4.40 11.35
C ALA A 64 -9.50 3.29 11.88
N ARG A 65 -9.41 2.08 11.31
CA ARG A 65 -10.14 0.91 11.82
C ARG A 65 -9.82 0.63 13.27
N ARG A 66 -8.53 0.58 13.63
CA ARG A 66 -8.10 0.32 15.02
C ARG A 66 -8.65 1.37 15.96
N LYS A 67 -8.59 2.66 15.62
CA LYS A 67 -9.18 3.73 16.45
C LYS A 67 -10.70 3.56 16.63
N GLY A 68 -11.41 3.15 15.58
CA GLY A 68 -12.86 2.90 15.64
C GLY A 68 -13.26 1.68 16.49
N GLN A 69 -12.34 0.80 16.83
CA GLN A 69 -12.59 -0.36 17.70
C GLN A 69 -12.39 -0.05 19.21
N ILE A 70 -11.85 1.12 19.55
CA ILE A 70 -11.54 1.52 20.94
C ILE A 70 -12.60 2.51 21.48
N GLY A 71 -13.74 2.67 20.79
CA GLY A 71 -14.89 3.45 21.23
C GLY A 71 -16.09 2.56 21.45
#